data_AF-A0A964NHU3-F1
#
_entry.id   AF-A0A964NHU3-F1
#
_cell.length_a   1.000
_cell.length_b   1.000
_cell.length_c   1.000
_cell.angle_alpha   90.00
_cell.angle_beta   90.00
_cell.angle_gamma   90.00
#
_symmetry.space_group_name_H-M   'P 1'
#
loop_
_entity.id
_entity.type
_entity.pdbx_description
1 polymer ?
#
loop_
_entity_poly.entity_id
_entity_poly.type
_entity_poly.pdbx_seq_one_letter_code
_entity_poly.pdbx_strand_id
1 'polypeptide(L)'
;MAGNATQKSGDTTHTCAGQSANLVPDSAYARARMTVIFGNATRCTRAASLGSVKFERDDPLYVATLRTTRCDASGSFAFLRVPDGIWYATTSVKWGQTEGGSMMQRVDVRGGKLVKVSLP
;
A
#
# COMPACT_ATOMS: atom_id res chain seq x y z
N MET A 1 11.01 7.85 1.91
CA MET A 1 10.63 6.43 2.08
C MET A 1 10.70 5.74 0.74
N ALA A 2 11.19 4.51 0.69
CA ALA A 2 11.18 3.69 -0.53
C ALA A 2 10.69 2.28 -0.18
N GLY A 3 10.19 1.57 -1.17
CA GLY A 3 9.77 0.19 -0.97
C GLY A 3 9.62 -0.58 -2.26
N ASN A 4 9.36 -1.86 -2.12
CA ASN A 4 9.07 -2.78 -3.21
C ASN A 4 7.93 -3.70 -2.79
N ALA A 5 7.26 -4.30 -3.78
CA ALA A 5 6.19 -5.25 -3.53
C ALA A 5 6.26 -6.39 -4.53
N THR A 6 6.14 -7.62 -4.02
CA THR A 6 6.26 -8.84 -4.80
C THR A 6 5.28 -9.88 -4.30
N GLN A 7 4.64 -10.60 -5.21
CA GLN A 7 3.76 -11.72 -4.89
C GLN A 7 4.16 -12.93 -5.74
N LYS A 8 4.26 -14.11 -5.12
CA LYS A 8 4.55 -15.36 -5.84
C LYS A 8 3.27 -16.04 -6.28
N SER A 9 3.28 -16.60 -7.49
CA SER A 9 2.26 -17.49 -8.03
C SER A 9 2.95 -18.66 -8.73
N GLY A 10 2.97 -19.82 -8.08
CA GLY A 10 3.85 -20.93 -8.49
C GLY A 10 5.31 -20.47 -8.54
N ASP A 11 5.97 -20.71 -9.67
CA ASP A 11 7.36 -20.31 -9.91
C ASP A 11 7.51 -18.85 -10.41
N THR A 12 6.40 -18.18 -10.70
CA THR A 12 6.43 -16.79 -11.19
C THR A 12 6.36 -15.80 -10.03
N THR A 13 7.26 -14.81 -10.05
CA THR A 13 7.20 -13.66 -9.14
C THR A 13 6.61 -12.46 -9.87
N HIS A 14 5.47 -11.98 -9.41
CA HIS A 14 4.86 -10.74 -9.88
C HIS A 14 5.27 -9.59 -8.98
N THR A 15 5.37 -8.38 -9.53
CA THR A 15 5.72 -7.17 -8.78
C THR A 15 4.65 -6.10 -8.95
N CYS A 16 4.73 -5.02 -8.19
CA CYS A 16 3.82 -3.89 -8.38
C CYS A 16 4.14 -3.06 -9.63
N ALA A 17 5.05 -3.48 -10.51
CA ALA A 17 5.53 -2.67 -11.64
C ALA A 17 4.37 -2.06 -12.44
N GLY A 18 4.43 -0.73 -12.63
CA GLY A 18 3.39 0.01 -13.32
C GLY A 18 2.07 0.16 -12.54
N GLN A 19 1.96 -0.30 -11.31
CA GLN A 19 0.80 -0.08 -10.44
C GLN A 19 1.02 1.11 -9.49
N SER A 20 -0.07 1.66 -8.95
CA SER A 20 -0.02 2.77 -8.00
C SER A 20 0.37 2.28 -6.61
N ALA A 21 1.32 2.98 -5.99
CA ALA A 21 1.63 2.87 -4.58
C ALA A 21 1.12 4.12 -3.86
N ASN A 22 0.48 3.92 -2.71
CA ASN A 22 -0.07 5.01 -1.90
C ASN A 22 0.57 5.03 -0.52
N LEU A 23 0.69 6.23 0.03
CA LEU A 23 1.13 6.47 1.39
C LEU A 23 0.06 7.31 2.10
N VAL A 24 -0.49 6.73 3.16
CA VAL A 24 -1.61 7.28 3.93
C VAL A 24 -1.12 7.60 5.34
N PRO A 25 -1.31 8.82 5.86
CA PRO A 25 -0.97 9.10 7.26
C PRO A 25 -1.89 8.32 8.21
N ASP A 26 -1.36 7.89 9.37
CA ASP A 26 -2.19 7.28 10.40
C ASP A 26 -3.18 8.29 10.97
N SER A 27 -4.43 7.89 11.00
CA SER A 27 -5.54 8.58 11.65
C SER A 27 -6.55 7.54 12.10
N ALA A 28 -7.47 7.91 12.99
CA ALA A 28 -8.53 6.99 13.41
C ALA A 28 -9.33 6.45 12.21
N TYR A 29 -9.65 7.32 11.24
CA TYR A 29 -10.32 6.94 10.01
C TYR A 29 -9.47 6.03 9.12
N ALA A 30 -8.19 6.37 8.89
CA ALA A 30 -7.30 5.55 8.09
C ALA A 30 -7.13 4.14 8.69
N ARG A 31 -6.95 4.05 10.01
CA ARG A 31 -6.83 2.78 10.73
C ARG A 31 -8.08 1.92 10.60
N ALA A 32 -9.26 2.51 10.79
CA ALA A 32 -10.53 1.81 10.61
C ALA A 32 -10.66 1.31 9.16
N ARG A 33 -10.35 2.15 8.17
CA ARG A 33 -10.39 1.80 6.75
C ARG A 33 -9.44 0.64 6.41
N MET A 34 -8.21 0.66 6.93
CA MET A 34 -7.25 -0.44 6.74
C MET A 34 -7.77 -1.74 7.35
N THR A 35 -8.32 -1.70 8.57
CA THR A 35 -8.92 -2.89 9.19
C THR A 35 -10.11 -3.43 8.39
N VAL A 36 -10.98 -2.58 7.84
CA VAL A 36 -12.10 -3.02 7.00
C VAL A 36 -11.61 -3.67 5.70
N ILE A 37 -10.58 -3.11 5.06
CA ILE A 37 -10.05 -3.65 3.81
C ILE A 37 -9.28 -4.95 4.06
N PHE A 38 -8.32 -4.92 5.00
CA PHE A 38 -7.28 -5.93 5.16
C PHE A 38 -7.50 -6.85 6.37
N GLY A 39 -8.53 -6.64 7.18
CA GLY A 39 -8.77 -7.37 8.43
C GLY A 39 -7.86 -6.93 9.59
N ASN A 40 -6.80 -6.16 9.33
CA ASN A 40 -5.94 -5.55 10.34
C ASN A 40 -5.33 -4.22 9.82
N ALA A 41 -4.64 -3.50 10.70
CA ALA A 41 -3.95 -2.26 10.39
C ALA A 41 -2.43 -2.32 10.68
N THR A 42 -1.79 -3.46 10.42
CA THR A 42 -0.33 -3.64 10.62
C THR A 42 0.38 -4.12 9.38
N ARG A 43 0.00 -5.28 8.84
CA ARG A 43 0.59 -5.86 7.62
C ARG A 43 -0.35 -6.92 7.06
N CYS A 44 -0.68 -6.84 5.78
CA CYS A 44 -1.59 -7.80 5.16
C CYS A 44 -1.50 -7.78 3.63
N THR A 45 -1.86 -8.91 3.03
CA THR A 45 -2.16 -9.05 1.60
C THR A 45 -3.60 -9.52 1.46
N ARG A 46 -4.38 -8.80 0.65
CA ARG A 46 -5.78 -9.10 0.36
C ARG A 46 -5.91 -9.50 -1.10
N ALA A 47 -6.38 -10.71 -1.35
CA ALA A 47 -6.56 -11.24 -2.70
C ALA A 47 -7.51 -10.37 -3.55
N ALA A 48 -7.18 -10.20 -4.83
CA ALA A 48 -8.00 -9.45 -5.77
C ALA A 48 -9.35 -10.15 -6.05
N SER A 49 -9.40 -11.47 -5.95
CA SER A 49 -10.62 -12.29 -6.08
C SER A 49 -11.72 -11.96 -5.06
N LEU A 50 -11.38 -11.34 -3.92
CA LEU A 50 -12.34 -10.89 -2.90
C LEU A 50 -13.08 -9.59 -3.28
N GLY A 51 -12.85 -9.05 -4.50
CA GLY A 51 -13.50 -7.84 -5.00
C GLY A 51 -13.09 -6.56 -4.27
N SER A 52 -13.47 -5.38 -4.76
CA SER A 52 -13.12 -4.13 -4.06
C SER A 52 -14.07 -3.88 -2.89
N VAL A 53 -13.51 -3.45 -1.74
CA VAL A 53 -14.32 -2.92 -0.64
C VAL A 53 -14.85 -1.55 -1.06
N LYS A 54 -16.18 -1.39 -1.05
CA LYS A 54 -16.84 -0.14 -1.41
C LYS A 54 -17.03 0.72 -0.17
N PHE A 55 -16.69 2.00 -0.29
CA PHE A 55 -17.00 3.02 0.70
C PHE A 55 -17.98 3.99 0.03
N GLU A 56 -19.12 4.27 0.67
CA GLU A 56 -20.14 5.16 0.10
C GLU A 56 -19.68 6.62 0.04
N ARG A 57 -18.84 7.03 1.00
CA ARG A 57 -18.23 8.35 1.06
C ARG A 57 -16.84 8.25 1.69
N ASP A 58 -15.83 8.64 0.94
CA ASP A 58 -14.49 8.83 1.52
C ASP A 58 -14.45 10.15 2.29
N ASP A 59 -13.75 10.15 3.43
CA ASP A 59 -13.45 11.38 4.16
C ASP A 59 -12.59 12.32 3.26
N PRO A 60 -13.01 13.57 3.00
CA PRO A 60 -12.24 14.48 2.16
C PRO A 60 -10.81 14.71 2.64
N LEU A 61 -10.56 14.72 3.96
CA LEU A 61 -9.22 14.85 4.52
C LEU A 61 -8.38 13.61 4.24
N TYR A 62 -8.97 12.42 4.26
CA TYR A 62 -8.29 11.19 3.88
C TYR A 62 -7.80 11.25 2.43
N VAL A 63 -8.67 11.69 1.52
CA VAL A 63 -8.32 11.84 0.10
C VAL A 63 -7.27 12.94 -0.11
N ALA A 64 -7.43 14.09 0.54
CA ALA A 64 -6.51 15.23 0.40
C ALA A 64 -5.11 14.97 0.97
N THR A 65 -4.99 14.08 1.96
CA THR A 65 -3.71 13.73 2.58
C THR A 65 -3.03 12.50 1.98
N LEU A 66 -3.70 11.83 1.03
CA LEU A 66 -3.16 10.69 0.30
C LEU A 66 -1.98 11.14 -0.56
N ARG A 67 -0.84 10.46 -0.42
CA ARG A 67 0.28 10.61 -1.35
C ARG A 67 0.31 9.41 -2.28
N THR A 68 0.35 9.65 -3.58
CA THR A 68 0.39 8.59 -4.60
C THR A 68 1.65 8.70 -5.45
N THR A 69 2.25 7.56 -5.74
CA THR A 69 3.32 7.39 -6.72
C THR A 69 3.04 6.14 -7.54
N ARG A 70 3.89 5.86 -8.53
CA ARG A 70 3.78 4.66 -9.36
C ARG A 70 5.02 3.80 -9.17
N CYS A 71 4.83 2.49 -9.10
CA CYS A 71 5.97 1.57 -9.11
C CYS A 71 6.66 1.59 -10.47
N ASP A 72 7.99 1.59 -10.45
CA ASP A 72 8.82 1.49 -11.64
C ASP A 72 8.83 0.08 -12.25
N ALA A 73 9.59 -0.12 -13.32
CA ALA A 73 9.69 -1.41 -14.02
C ALA A 73 10.26 -2.54 -13.14
N SER A 74 11.00 -2.21 -12.07
CA SER A 74 11.54 -3.19 -11.11
C SER A 74 10.53 -3.56 -10.03
N GLY A 75 9.38 -2.89 -9.96
CA GLY A 75 8.41 -3.06 -8.86
C GLY A 75 8.81 -2.30 -7.60
N SER A 76 9.59 -1.23 -7.74
CA SER A 76 10.00 -0.36 -6.65
C SER A 76 9.23 0.96 -6.70
N PHE A 77 9.00 1.56 -5.54
CA PHE A 77 8.35 2.86 -5.40
C PHE A 77 9.08 3.72 -4.37
N ALA A 78 8.96 5.04 -4.51
CA ALA A 78 9.55 5.99 -3.58
C ALA A 78 8.65 7.20 -3.33
N PHE A 79 8.64 7.63 -2.08
CA PHE A 79 8.03 8.87 -1.60
C PHE A 79 9.12 9.78 -1.04
N LEU A 80 9.21 10.98 -1.63
CA LEU A 80 10.17 11.99 -1.21
C LEU A 80 9.63 12.78 -0.01
N ARG A 81 10.53 13.24 0.86
CA ARG A 81 10.22 14.16 1.98
C ARG A 81 8.97 13.71 2.76
N VAL A 82 9.02 12.47 3.24
CA VAL A 82 7.98 11.91 4.10
C VAL A 82 8.25 12.40 5.52
N PRO A 83 7.35 13.18 6.13
CA PRO A 83 7.49 13.61 7.52
C PRO A 83 7.56 12.43 8.47
N ASP A 84 8.22 12.66 9.61
CA ASP A 84 8.20 11.70 10.71
C ASP A 84 6.76 11.46 11.19
N GLY A 85 6.44 10.21 11.51
CA GLY A 85 5.11 9.78 11.88
C GLY A 85 4.80 8.36 11.45
N ILE A 86 3.56 7.94 11.70
CA ILE A 86 3.06 6.62 11.33
C ILE A 86 2.33 6.74 9.99
N TRP A 87 2.65 5.84 9.08
CA TRP A 87 2.10 5.78 7.74
C TRP A 87 1.63 4.38 7.38
N TYR A 88 0.68 4.27 6.47
CA TYR A 88 0.32 3.04 5.79
C TYR A 88 0.78 3.12 4.35
N ALA A 89 1.72 2.25 3.98
CA ALA A 89 2.10 2.04 2.60
C ALA A 89 1.22 0.96 2.00
N THR A 90 0.55 1.28 0.89
CA THR A 90 -0.29 0.33 0.18
C THR A 90 0.07 0.28 -1.29
N THR A 91 -0.08 -0.87 -1.91
CA THR A 91 0.03 -1.02 -3.36
C THR A 91 -0.84 -2.17 -3.81
N SER A 92 -0.94 -2.37 -5.11
CA SER A 92 -1.39 -3.64 -5.67
C SER A 92 -0.23 -4.37 -6.35
N VAL A 93 -0.36 -5.69 -6.40
CA VAL A 93 0.34 -6.58 -7.33
C VAL A 93 -0.77 -7.36 -8.04
N LYS A 94 -1.05 -7.07 -9.31
CA LYS A 94 -2.11 -7.73 -10.09
C LYS A 94 -1.54 -8.26 -11.40
N TRP A 95 -1.97 -9.45 -11.74
CA TRP A 95 -1.78 -10.05 -13.06
C TRP A 95 -3.10 -10.70 -13.45
N GLY A 96 -3.36 -10.86 -14.75
CA GLY A 96 -4.66 -11.37 -15.20
C GLY A 96 -5.84 -10.47 -14.82
N GLN A 97 -7.03 -11.06 -14.69
CA GLN A 97 -8.28 -10.34 -14.41
C GLN A 97 -8.66 -10.34 -12.93
N THR A 98 -8.34 -11.40 -12.20
CA THR A 98 -8.75 -11.61 -10.79
C THR A 98 -7.59 -12.03 -9.89
N GLU A 99 -6.38 -12.12 -10.44
CA GLU A 99 -5.21 -12.60 -9.74
C GLU A 99 -4.39 -11.47 -9.11
N GLY A 100 -3.60 -11.88 -8.11
CA GLY A 100 -2.86 -10.98 -7.24
C GLY A 100 -3.69 -10.42 -6.10
N GLY A 101 -3.38 -9.19 -5.71
CA GLY A 101 -3.96 -8.59 -4.51
C GLY A 101 -3.51 -7.17 -4.24
N SER A 102 -4.10 -6.62 -3.19
CA SER A 102 -3.63 -5.39 -2.56
C SER A 102 -2.79 -5.75 -1.35
N MET A 103 -1.76 -4.97 -1.10
CA MET A 103 -0.87 -5.14 0.04
C MET A 103 -0.88 -3.87 0.89
N MET A 104 -0.71 -4.02 2.19
CA MET A 104 -0.59 -2.92 3.13
C MET A 104 0.47 -3.24 4.18
N GLN A 105 1.24 -2.23 4.55
CA GLN A 105 2.11 -2.26 5.72
C GLN A 105 2.07 -0.92 6.45
N ARG A 106 1.95 -0.98 7.78
CA ARG A 106 2.16 0.13 8.69
C ARG A 106 3.66 0.36 8.88
N VAL A 107 4.07 1.61 8.77
CA VAL A 107 5.47 2.03 8.72
C VAL A 107 5.65 3.21 9.66
N ASP A 108 6.66 3.14 10.52
CA ASP A 108 7.05 4.22 11.41
C ASP A 108 8.23 4.95 10.79
N VAL A 109 8.02 6.20 10.37
CA VAL A 109 9.05 7.04 9.76
C VAL A 109 9.61 7.94 10.86
N ARG A 110 10.93 7.83 11.12
CA ARG A 110 11.61 8.62 12.14
C ARG A 110 12.97 9.11 11.66
N GLY A 111 13.32 10.32 12.09
CA GLY A 111 14.67 10.88 11.96
C GLY A 111 15.08 11.18 10.52
N GLY A 112 14.12 11.44 9.62
CA GLY A 112 14.40 11.85 8.23
C GLY A 112 15.13 10.80 7.37
N LYS A 113 15.25 9.55 7.84
CA LYS A 113 15.95 8.49 7.12
C LYS A 113 15.07 7.87 6.03
N LEU A 114 15.73 7.38 4.98
CA LEU A 114 15.06 6.59 3.95
C LEU A 114 14.64 5.23 4.54
N VAL A 115 13.39 5.14 4.99
CA VAL A 115 12.78 3.87 5.41
C VAL A 115 12.56 3.00 4.18
N LYS A 116 13.16 1.79 4.17
CA LYS A 116 12.94 0.75 3.15
C LYS A 116 11.85 -0.21 3.63
N VAL A 117 10.87 -0.47 2.79
CA VAL A 117 9.72 -1.33 3.12
C VAL A 117 9.52 -2.37 2.04
N SER A 118 9.44 -3.64 2.42
CA SER A 118 9.06 -4.72 1.51
C SER A 118 7.68 -5.21 1.88
N LEU A 119 6.71 -4.93 1.01
CA LEU A 119 5.33 -5.36 1.19
C LEU A 119 5.23 -6.89 1.03
N PRO A 120 4.40 -7.55 1.86
CA PRO A 120 4.27 -9.02 1.93
C PRO A 120 3.78 -9.68 0.65
#